data_AF-A0A2H6AYG6-F1
#
_entry.id   AF-A0A2H6AYG6-F1
#
_cell.length_a   1.000
_cell.length_b   1.000
_cell.length_c   1.000
_cell.angle_alpha   90.00
_cell.angle_beta   90.00
_cell.angle_gamma   90.00
#
_symmetry.space_group_name_H-M   'P 1'
#
loop_
_entity.id
_entity.type
_entity.pdbx_description
1 polymer ?
#
loop_
_entity_poly.entity_id
_entity_poly.type
_entity_poly.pdbx_seq_one_letter_code
_entity_poly.pdbx_strand_id
1 'polypeptide(L)'
;MDNAVIRPLSPLPARSHGLPTDRSTVEAARDFEAMFLAEMLRGMTAGLSAEGPLGGSADDPFRSLLADAYAGLVARRGGIGLADLVLEELVRAQEIR
;
A
#
# COMPACT_ATOMS: atom_id res chain seq x y z
N MET A 1 17.70 -41.04 -48.09
CA MET A 1 18.67 -40.35 -47.20
C MET A 1 18.14 -38.94 -47.07
N ASP A 2 17.12 -38.77 -46.23
CA ASP A 2 16.35 -37.53 -46.15
C ASP A 2 17.13 -36.50 -45.34
N ASN A 3 17.44 -35.38 -46.00
CA ASN A 3 18.19 -34.27 -45.46
C ASN A 3 17.37 -33.60 -44.34
N ALA A 4 17.83 -33.73 -43.10
CA ALA A 4 17.19 -33.14 -41.94
C ALA A 4 17.18 -31.60 -42.07
N VAL A 5 15.99 -31.06 -42.32
CA VAL A 5 15.71 -29.62 -42.33
C VAL A 5 16.07 -29.04 -40.96
N ILE A 6 17.17 -28.29 -40.88
CA ILE A 6 17.52 -27.53 -39.69
C ILE A 6 16.51 -26.39 -39.57
N ARG A 7 15.56 -26.52 -38.65
CA ARG A 7 14.62 -25.45 -38.29
C ARG A 7 15.37 -24.44 -37.41
N PRO A 8 15.34 -23.13 -37.71
CA PRO A 8 15.91 -22.14 -36.81
C PRO A 8 15.18 -22.20 -35.47
N LEU A 9 15.95 -22.29 -34.38
CA LEU A 9 15.41 -22.16 -33.02
C LEU A 9 14.85 -20.75 -32.89
N SER A 10 13.52 -20.63 -32.73
CA SER A 10 12.91 -19.37 -32.32
C SER A 10 13.59 -18.91 -31.02
N PRO A 11 13.97 -17.62 -30.90
CA PRO A 11 14.54 -17.12 -29.66
C PRO A 11 13.51 -17.32 -28.54
N LEU A 12 13.94 -17.95 -27.45
CA LEU A 12 13.17 -18.06 -26.23
C LEU A 12 12.72 -16.65 -25.82
N PRO A 13 11.45 -16.45 -25.43
CA PRO A 13 11.05 -15.17 -24.86
C PRO A 13 11.92 -14.93 -23.64
N ALA A 14 12.69 -13.84 -23.67
CA ALA A 14 13.41 -13.37 -22.50
C ALA A 14 12.36 -13.17 -21.40
N ARG A 15 12.42 -13.98 -20.35
CA ARG A 15 11.64 -13.72 -19.15
C ARG A 15 12.12 -12.37 -18.66
N SER A 16 11.27 -11.35 -18.74
CA SER A 16 11.48 -10.08 -18.05
C SER A 16 11.47 -10.38 -16.56
N HIS A 17 12.65 -10.62 -15.99
CA HIS A 17 12.83 -10.65 -14.55
C HIS A 17 12.85 -9.19 -14.09
N GLY A 18 11.82 -8.80 -13.35
CA GLY A 18 11.50 -7.42 -13.05
C GLY A 18 10.12 -7.09 -13.61
N LEU A 19 9.07 -7.56 -12.93
CA LEU A 19 7.75 -6.99 -13.14
C LEU A 19 7.88 -5.49 -12.82
N PRO A 20 7.43 -4.59 -13.71
CA PRO A 20 7.28 -3.20 -13.32
C PRO A 20 6.40 -3.19 -12.07
N THR A 21 6.81 -2.44 -11.05
CA THR A 21 6.00 -2.24 -9.84
C THR A 21 4.59 -1.88 -10.27
N ASP A 22 3.65 -2.82 -10.16
CA ASP A 22 2.32 -2.62 -10.69
C ASP A 22 1.66 -1.50 -9.89
N ARG A 23 0.84 -0.68 -10.56
CA ARG A 23 0.10 0.41 -9.91
C ARG A 23 -0.68 -0.12 -8.71
N SER A 24 -1.18 -1.35 -8.81
CA SER A 24 -1.86 -2.07 -7.71
C SER A 24 -0.98 -2.26 -6.46
N THR A 25 0.32 -2.52 -6.63
CA THR A 25 1.25 -2.73 -5.51
C THR A 25 1.58 -1.40 -4.82
N VAL A 26 1.75 -0.33 -5.60
CA VAL A 26 1.94 1.03 -5.06
C VAL A 26 0.71 1.50 -4.30
N GLU A 27 -0.49 1.24 -4.84
CA GLU A 27 -1.75 1.55 -4.17
C GLU A 27 -1.91 0.75 -2.87
N ALA A 28 -1.63 -0.56 -2.88
CA ALA A 28 -1.66 -1.38 -1.68
C ALA A 28 -0.71 -0.88 -0.58
N ALA A 29 0.50 -0.44 -0.94
CA ALA A 29 1.45 0.11 0.01
C ALA A 29 0.97 1.45 0.62
N ARG A 30 0.33 2.31 -0.21
CA ARG A 30 -0.29 3.56 0.27
C ARG A 30 -1.51 3.31 1.15
N ASP A 31 -2.32 2.32 0.83
CA ASP A 31 -3.48 1.94 1.64
C ASP A 31 -3.04 1.39 3.00
N PHE A 32 -1.94 0.62 3.03
CA PHE A 32 -1.33 0.19 4.27
C PHE A 32 -0.88 1.38 5.14
N GLU A 33 -0.18 2.35 4.56
CA GLU A 33 0.22 3.56 5.29
C GLU A 33 -1.01 4.35 5.79
N ALA A 34 -2.08 4.45 4.99
CA ALA A 34 -3.32 5.09 5.42
C ALA A 34 -3.95 4.36 6.62
N MET A 35 -4.02 3.03 6.62
CA MET A 35 -4.52 2.27 7.76
C MET A 35 -3.68 2.47 9.02
N PHE A 36 -2.35 2.48 8.86
CA PHE A 36 -1.43 2.75 9.96
C PHE A 36 -1.65 4.15 10.55
N LEU A 37 -1.73 5.18 9.70
CA LEU A 37 -1.97 6.55 10.13
C LEU A 37 -3.33 6.70 10.80
N ALA A 38 -4.37 6.02 10.32
CA ALA A 38 -5.69 6.05 10.94
C ALA A 38 -5.62 5.50 12.37
N GLU A 39 -4.91 4.39 12.59
CA GLU A 39 -4.76 3.82 13.93
C GLU A 39 -3.95 4.72 14.86
N MET A 40 -2.88 5.35 14.37
CA MET A 40 -2.13 6.35 15.13
C MET A 40 -3.01 7.54 15.52
N LEU A 41 -3.81 8.07 14.59
CA LEU A 41 -4.72 9.18 14.86
C LEU A 41 -5.80 8.81 15.89
N ARG A 42 -6.36 7.61 15.81
CA ARG A 42 -7.30 7.09 16.82
C ARG A 42 -6.64 7.00 18.19
N GLY A 43 -5.44 6.42 18.28
CA GLY A 43 -4.69 6.32 19.53
C GLY A 43 -4.34 7.68 20.15
N MET A 44 -3.92 8.65 19.32
CA MET A 44 -3.63 10.02 19.75
C MET A 44 -4.86 10.77 20.26
N THR A 45 -6.04 10.49 19.69
CA THR A 45 -7.30 11.18 20.03
C THR A 45 -8.11 10.47 21.10
N ALA A 46 -7.82 9.20 21.40
CA ALA A 46 -8.51 8.40 22.43
C ALA A 46 -8.39 9.00 23.84
N GLY A 47 -7.28 9.68 24.16
CA GLY A 47 -7.09 10.36 25.45
C GLY A 47 -7.68 11.78 25.51
N LEU A 48 -8.15 12.32 24.37
CA LEU A 48 -8.78 13.63 24.31
C LEU A 48 -10.26 13.46 24.64
N SER A 49 -10.58 13.28 25.93
CA SER A 49 -11.95 13.33 26.43
C SER A 49 -12.59 14.65 25.97
N ALA A 50 -13.59 14.57 25.09
CA ALA A 50 -14.36 15.75 24.73
C ALA A 50 -15.41 15.99 25.82
N GLU A 51 -14.96 16.42 26.99
CA GLU A 51 -15.87 16.92 28.02
C GLU A 51 -16.26 18.35 27.64
N GLY A 52 -17.35 18.48 26.88
CA GLY A 52 -17.91 19.77 26.51
C GLY A 52 -19.34 19.64 25.96
N PRO A 53 -20.13 20.73 25.94
CA PRO A 53 -21.52 20.72 25.43
C PRO A 53 -21.64 20.32 23.95
N LEU A 54 -20.54 20.39 23.21
CA LEU A 54 -20.39 19.97 21.81
C LEU A 54 -19.49 18.72 21.68
N GLY A 55 -19.08 18.13 22.79
CA GLY A 55 -18.09 17.06 22.86
C GLY A 55 -18.70 15.69 22.60
N GLY A 56 -18.43 15.13 21.43
CA GLY A 56 -18.77 13.74 21.11
C GLY A 56 -18.06 12.78 22.05
N SER A 57 -18.72 11.67 22.41
CA SER A 57 -18.13 10.59 23.21
C SER A 57 -16.85 10.05 22.55
N ALA A 58 -16.02 9.34 23.34
CA ALA A 58 -14.90 8.57 22.79
C ALA A 58 -15.37 7.58 21.70
N ASP A 59 -16.61 7.10 21.82
CA ASP A 59 -17.28 6.19 20.88
C ASP A 59 -18.04 6.91 19.74
N ASP A 60 -17.72 8.17 19.45
CA ASP A 60 -18.36 8.90 18.35
C ASP A 60 -18.00 8.26 16.99
N PRO A 61 -18.98 7.71 16.24
CA PRO A 61 -18.72 7.11 14.94
C PRO A 61 -18.15 8.11 13.91
N PHE A 62 -18.34 9.41 14.13
CA PHE A 62 -17.77 10.44 13.26
C PHE A 62 -16.26 10.64 13.50
N ARG A 63 -15.74 10.30 14.69
CA ARG A 63 -14.30 10.40 14.97
C ARG A 63 -13.48 9.40 14.17
N SER A 64 -13.91 8.15 14.11
CA SER A 64 -13.22 7.12 13.31
C SER A 64 -13.26 7.48 11.83
N LEU A 65 -14.41 7.95 11.34
CA LEU A 65 -14.56 8.42 9.96
C LEU A 65 -13.62 9.60 9.65
N LEU A 66 -13.49 10.56 10.56
CA LEU A 66 -12.54 11.66 10.43
C LEU A 66 -11.10 11.17 10.40
N ALA A 67 -10.72 10.25 11.30
CA ALA A 67 -9.38 9.67 11.32
C ALA A 67 -9.04 8.99 9.99
N ASP A 68 -9.97 8.21 9.43
CA ASP A 68 -9.80 7.53 8.15
C ASP A 68 -9.64 8.52 6.98
N ALA A 69 -10.49 9.56 6.96
CA ALA A 69 -10.43 10.60 5.95
C ALA A 69 -9.09 11.35 5.98
N TYR A 70 -8.63 11.75 7.17
CA TYR A 70 -7.34 12.42 7.35
C TYR A 70 -6.19 11.52 6.96
N ALA A 71 -6.18 10.28 7.44
CA ALA A 71 -5.10 9.33 7.16
C ALA A 71 -4.94 9.07 5.66
N GLY A 72 -6.05 8.84 4.94
CA GLY A 72 -6.01 8.68 3.48
C GLY A 72 -5.54 9.95 2.75
N LEU A 73 -5.90 11.14 3.24
CA LEU A 73 -5.44 12.40 2.67
C LEU A 73 -3.93 12.61 2.86
N VAL A 74 -3.40 12.27 4.03
CA VAL A 74 -1.97 12.35 4.35
C VAL A 74 -1.19 11.35 3.51
N ALA A 75 -1.60 10.07 3.49
CA ALA A 75 -0.95 9.03 2.70
C ALA A 75 -0.88 9.38 1.20
N ARG A 76 -1.95 9.95 0.63
CA ARG A 76 -1.96 10.37 -0.78
C ARG A 76 -1.11 11.61 -1.09
N ARG A 77 -0.86 12.49 -0.12
CA ARG A 77 -0.10 13.75 -0.31
C ARG A 77 1.40 13.64 -0.03
N GLY A 78 1.89 12.46 0.27
CA GLY A 78 3.31 12.21 0.53
C GLY A 78 3.56 11.38 1.79
N GLY A 79 2.54 11.20 2.63
CA GLY A 79 2.62 10.24 3.73
C GLY A 79 3.71 10.57 4.76
N ILE A 80 4.20 9.52 5.40
CA ILE A 80 5.36 9.57 6.31
C ILE A 80 6.53 8.73 5.79
N GLY A 81 6.41 8.17 4.58
CA GLY A 81 7.42 7.33 3.94
C GLY A 81 7.30 5.83 4.27
N LEU A 82 6.26 5.42 5.00
CA LEU A 82 6.02 4.01 5.30
C LEU A 82 5.58 3.23 4.05
N ALA A 83 4.83 3.88 3.17
CA ALA A 83 4.40 3.28 1.91
C ALA A 83 5.60 2.84 1.05
N ASP A 84 6.68 3.63 1.02
CA ASP A 84 7.87 3.30 0.24
C ASP A 84 8.60 2.08 0.80
N LEU A 85 8.76 2.00 2.12
CA LEU A 85 9.37 0.84 2.80
C LEU A 85 8.56 -0.44 2.57
N VAL A 86 7.23 -0.35 2.64
CA VAL A 86 6.35 -1.49 2.40
C VAL A 86 6.41 -1.92 0.93
N LEU A 87 6.48 -0.97 0.01
CA LEU A 87 6.60 -1.24 -1.42
C LEU A 87 7.88 -2.02 -1.73
N GLU A 88 9.02 -1.62 -1.17
CA GLU A 88 10.30 -2.33 -1.31
C GLU A 88 10.16 -3.80 -0.88
N GLU A 89 9.51 -4.04 0.26
CA GLU A 89 9.29 -5.39 0.79
C GLU A 89 8.28 -6.21 -0.01
N LEU A 90 7.23 -5.59 -0.54
CA LEU A 90 6.30 -6.25 -1.43
C LEU A 90 6.96 -6.66 -2.76
N VAL A 91 7.89 -5.85 -3.27
CA VAL A 91 8.67 -6.19 -4.47
C VAL A 91 9.64 -7.34 -4.16
N ARG A 92 10.40 -7.24 -3.06
CA ARG A 92 11.32 -8.31 -2.63
C ARG A 92 10.59 -9.64 -2.43
N ALA A 93 9.41 -9.63 -1.81
CA ALA A 93 8.61 -10.84 -1.59
C ALA A 93 8.13 -11.48 -2.90
N GLN A 94 7.94 -10.70 -3.97
CA GLN A 94 7.57 -11.21 -5.29
C GLN A 94 8.75 -11.80 -6.05
N GLU A 95 9.97 -11.31 -5.85
CA GLU A 95 11.18 -11.83 -6.50
C GLU A 95 11.64 -13.19 -5.96
N ILE A 96 11.28 -13.53 -4.72
CA ILE A 96 11.64 -14.81 -4.07
C ILE A 96 10.78 -15.98 -4.61
N ARG A 97 9.67 -15.70 -5.30
CA ARG A 97 8.75 -16.70 -5.86
C ARG A 97 9.12 -17.08 -7.30
#